data_AF-A0A1R2B2I1-F1
#
_entry.id   AF-A0A1R2B2I1-F1
#
_cell.length_a   1.000
_cell.length_b   1.000
_cell.length_c   1.000
_cell.angle_alpha   90.00
_cell.angle_beta   90.00
_cell.angle_gamma   90.00
#
_symmetry.space_group_name_H-M   'P 1'
#
loop_
_entity.id
_entity.type
_entity.pdbx_description
1 polymer ?
#
loop_
_entity_poly.entity_id
_entity_poly.type
_entity_poly.pdbx_seq_one_letter_code
_entity_poly.pdbx_strand_id
1 'polypeptide(L)'
;MEKFELFFSYSESPEMNPSIQGLESISDMLECFEGATQSLRRTGMCALYSKLFNSQLSSLPLSQSLTQTSKAIIDQGGLSLLIHHLAFLASQLCPQRDLLLEQELRMVLNILYTILLFSPREEVQNELSQNSLVIEEALLGLIKQSTDIVYVPIKKVSMVFEIYLKIILEKPEKSPNEGMDTKTNPPRCRLPAGGVEAFYRRMVSKDNPLSTTVVGLLRSLLACCPGATITGIDIRQEWQSPTLLLSQQMDFFSQSNMVFPDEARHRVVTGLFISKVLFLLIKRFRLNHYLQFQYLSQLINDANGILVLLKFLNLDFAEISKTSSLKDIHETNRDFVIEKCLETMLKVCYKINKGHPDRIQANLVQFKSSLIFKKLMGKFITPKIEMPCLKLMRIQVKYLTKKWKSYPSNMKIISEIYQKLKPSKEDWLSETGEGGVTADQVRQMNYDFNYYNYWQAMENTPPESPQIPQDFQEMYEQWLEENVWGYSYMC
;
A
#
# COMPACT_ATOMS: atom_id res chain seq x y z
N MET A 1 11.76 -1.43 17.20
CA MET A 1 11.39 -2.30 18.33
C MET A 1 9.87 -2.34 18.49
N GLU A 2 9.18 -1.30 18.99
CA GLU A 2 7.70 -1.30 19.16
C GLU A 2 6.89 -1.59 17.87
N LYS A 3 7.33 -1.06 16.72
CA LYS A 3 6.74 -1.35 15.39
C LYS A 3 7.02 -2.76 14.87
N PHE A 4 7.92 -3.53 15.49
CA PHE A 4 8.36 -4.86 15.06
C PHE A 4 7.74 -5.93 15.96
N GLU A 5 7.76 -5.72 17.27
CA GLU A 5 7.13 -6.60 18.27
C GLU A 5 5.62 -6.76 18.01
N LEU A 6 4.90 -5.71 17.63
CA LEU A 6 3.47 -5.75 17.30
C LEU A 6 3.13 -6.69 16.12
N PHE A 7 4.10 -7.03 15.26
CA PHE A 7 3.88 -7.85 14.07
C PHE A 7 4.33 -9.30 14.26
N PHE A 8 5.30 -9.52 15.14
CA PHE A 8 5.92 -10.82 15.37
C PHE A 8 5.65 -11.40 16.78
N SER A 9 4.87 -10.75 17.65
CA SER A 9 4.60 -11.18 19.05
C SER A 9 3.87 -12.51 19.25
N TYR A 10 3.80 -13.38 18.24
CA TYR A 10 3.31 -14.77 18.38
C TYR A 10 4.17 -15.78 17.61
N SER A 11 5.36 -15.38 17.12
CA SER A 11 6.32 -16.32 16.53
C SER A 11 7.24 -16.93 17.60
N GLU A 12 6.66 -17.53 18.64
CA GLU A 12 7.32 -18.38 19.63
C GLU A 12 6.42 -19.62 19.76
N SER A 13 6.81 -20.89 19.59
CA SER A 13 8.08 -21.63 19.68
C SER A 13 7.87 -23.03 19.01
N PRO A 14 8.70 -24.05 19.29
CA PRO A 14 9.93 -24.48 18.64
C PRO A 14 9.73 -25.71 17.71
N GLU A 15 10.81 -26.11 17.02
CA GLU A 15 10.91 -27.26 16.09
C GLU A 15 10.52 -26.97 14.63
N MET A 16 11.36 -26.16 13.97
CA MET A 16 11.55 -26.25 12.53
C MET A 16 12.64 -27.29 12.25
N ASN A 17 12.28 -28.43 11.65
CA ASN A 17 13.22 -29.26 10.90
C ASN A 17 12.51 -29.76 9.63
N PRO A 18 13.05 -29.39 8.46
CA PRO A 18 13.76 -30.41 7.70
C PRO A 18 15.12 -29.87 7.25
N SER A 19 16.20 -30.55 7.64
CA SER A 19 17.52 -30.48 7.01
C SER A 19 18.01 -29.08 6.58
N ILE A 20 18.04 -28.10 7.49
CA ILE A 20 18.93 -26.93 7.34
C ILE A 20 20.33 -27.35 7.83
N GLN A 21 20.87 -28.43 7.27
CA GLN A 21 22.24 -28.85 7.50
C GLN A 21 23.02 -28.50 6.23
N GLY A 22 23.83 -27.43 6.29
CA GLY A 22 24.78 -27.06 5.23
C GLY A 22 24.69 -25.64 4.67
N LEU A 23 23.63 -24.87 4.95
CA LEU A 23 23.50 -23.47 4.51
C LEU A 23 23.89 -22.52 5.66
N GLU A 24 25.17 -22.19 5.77
CA GLU A 24 25.68 -21.30 6.85
C GLU A 24 25.81 -19.84 6.40
N SER A 25 26.19 -19.61 5.14
CA SER A 25 26.39 -18.28 4.57
C SER A 25 25.13 -17.75 3.86
N ILE A 26 25.00 -16.42 3.77
CA ILE A 26 23.89 -15.79 3.04
C ILE A 26 24.03 -16.06 1.53
N SER A 27 25.26 -16.22 1.01
CA SER A 27 25.53 -16.52 -0.40
C SER A 27 24.92 -17.86 -0.78
N ASP A 28 25.19 -18.91 0.01
CA ASP A 28 24.65 -20.26 -0.24
C ASP A 28 23.11 -20.25 -0.23
N MET A 29 22.51 -19.43 0.64
CA MET A 29 21.06 -19.28 0.70
C MET A 29 20.49 -18.55 -0.52
N LEU A 30 21.21 -17.57 -1.08
CA LEU A 30 20.81 -16.82 -2.27
C LEU A 30 21.05 -17.62 -3.57
N GLU A 31 22.09 -18.46 -3.64
CA GLU A 31 22.33 -19.37 -4.77
C GLU A 31 21.18 -20.37 -4.97
N CYS A 32 20.45 -20.70 -3.90
CA CYS A 32 19.26 -21.56 -3.98
C CYS A 32 18.15 -21.00 -4.90
N PHE A 33 18.19 -19.70 -5.23
CA PHE A 33 17.25 -19.06 -6.15
C PHE A 33 17.68 -19.08 -7.62
N GLU A 34 18.98 -19.24 -7.91
CA GLU A 34 19.53 -19.07 -9.27
C GLU A 34 19.43 -20.32 -10.16
N GLY A 35 19.23 -21.51 -9.59
CA GLY A 35 19.47 -22.75 -10.35
C GLY A 35 18.50 -23.92 -10.23
N ALA A 36 17.43 -23.91 -9.41
CA ALA A 36 16.77 -25.19 -9.14
C ALA A 36 15.27 -25.18 -8.80
N THR A 37 14.76 -26.41 -8.82
CA THR A 37 13.43 -26.89 -8.46
C THR A 37 12.77 -26.14 -7.30
N GLN A 38 11.43 -26.15 -7.27
CA GLN A 38 10.63 -25.51 -6.21
C GLN A 38 11.10 -25.89 -4.80
N SER A 39 11.58 -27.12 -4.60
CA SER A 39 12.14 -27.56 -3.31
C SER A 39 13.38 -26.78 -2.87
N LEU A 40 14.33 -26.48 -3.78
CA LEU A 40 15.55 -25.78 -3.39
C LEU A 40 15.29 -24.31 -3.05
N ARG A 41 14.45 -23.64 -3.85
CA ARG A 41 14.04 -22.25 -3.57
C ARG A 41 13.37 -22.14 -2.20
N ARG A 42 12.53 -23.10 -1.84
CA ARG A 42 11.90 -23.18 -0.52
C ARG A 42 12.91 -23.36 0.60
N THR A 43 13.89 -24.24 0.42
CA THR A 43 14.96 -24.44 1.41
C THR A 43 15.74 -23.15 1.62
N GLY A 44 16.14 -22.46 0.55
CA GLY A 44 16.81 -21.15 0.63
C GLY A 44 15.96 -20.09 1.32
N MET A 45 14.68 -19.99 0.98
CA MET A 45 13.72 -19.07 1.63
C MET A 45 13.54 -19.35 3.12
N CYS A 46 13.37 -20.63 3.50
CA CYS A 46 13.26 -21.03 4.90
C CYS A 46 14.54 -20.76 5.67
N ALA A 47 15.71 -20.96 5.05
CA ALA A 47 17.00 -20.66 5.65
C ALA A 47 17.19 -19.14 5.87
N LEU A 48 16.89 -18.30 4.86
CA LEU A 48 16.94 -16.83 5.00
C LEU A 48 15.96 -16.33 6.07
N TYR A 49 14.73 -16.85 6.05
CA TYR A 49 13.72 -16.52 7.05
C TYR A 49 14.21 -16.91 8.45
N SER A 50 14.73 -18.12 8.60
CA SER A 50 15.29 -18.58 9.88
C SER A 50 16.48 -17.75 10.32
N LYS A 51 17.39 -17.35 9.41
CA LYS A 51 18.54 -16.49 9.72
C LYS A 51 18.11 -15.12 10.23
N LEU A 52 17.07 -14.53 9.65
CA LEU A 52 16.53 -13.23 10.05
C LEU A 52 15.75 -13.27 11.37
N PHE A 53 15.00 -14.35 11.64
CA PHE A 53 14.04 -14.40 12.75
C PHE A 53 14.43 -15.33 13.91
N ASN A 54 15.35 -16.29 13.71
CA ASN A 54 15.86 -17.18 14.77
C ASN A 54 17.21 -16.71 15.36
N SER A 55 17.70 -15.52 15.01
CA SER A 55 18.94 -14.93 15.58
C SER A 55 18.81 -14.46 17.04
N GLN A 56 17.71 -14.81 17.73
CA GLN A 56 17.47 -14.53 19.15
C GLN A 56 18.46 -15.21 20.12
N LEU A 57 19.39 -16.03 19.61
CA LEU A 57 20.47 -16.63 20.40
C LEU A 57 21.75 -15.77 20.48
N SER A 58 21.76 -14.57 19.88
CA SER A 58 22.90 -13.66 19.94
C SER A 58 22.75 -12.62 21.05
N SER A 59 23.86 -12.21 21.68
CA SER A 59 23.89 -11.20 22.76
C SER A 59 23.56 -9.78 22.30
N LEU A 60 23.22 -9.58 21.02
CA LEU A 60 22.94 -8.29 20.40
C LEU A 60 21.43 -7.94 20.46
N PRO A 61 21.08 -6.65 20.57
CA PRO A 61 19.70 -6.20 20.41
C PRO A 61 19.12 -6.62 19.05
N LEU A 62 17.88 -7.12 19.05
CA LEU A 62 17.17 -7.61 17.86
C LEU A 62 17.23 -6.63 16.66
N SER A 63 17.07 -5.32 16.91
CA SER A 63 17.16 -4.31 15.86
C SER A 63 18.54 -4.24 15.20
N GLN A 64 19.62 -4.41 15.97
CA GLN A 64 20.98 -4.40 15.43
C GLN A 64 21.26 -5.67 14.63
N SER A 65 20.82 -6.83 15.13
CA SER A 65 20.93 -8.11 14.40
C SER A 65 20.18 -8.07 13.06
N LEU A 66 18.96 -7.51 13.04
CA LEU A 66 18.18 -7.36 11.82
C LEU A 66 18.81 -6.39 10.83
N THR A 67 19.35 -5.26 11.30
CA THR A 67 20.07 -4.32 10.42
C THR A 67 21.33 -4.94 9.83
N GLN A 68 22.12 -5.67 10.62
CA GLN A 68 23.32 -6.35 10.12
C GLN A 68 22.99 -7.41 9.07
N THR A 69 22.00 -8.26 9.36
CA THR A 69 21.58 -9.33 8.45
C THR A 69 20.96 -8.75 7.17
N SER A 70 20.11 -7.72 7.29
CA SER A 70 19.49 -7.06 6.13
C SER A 70 20.53 -6.37 5.24
N LYS A 71 21.56 -5.77 5.84
CA LYS A 71 22.68 -5.18 5.09
C LYS A 71 23.47 -6.25 4.35
N ALA A 72 23.82 -7.35 5.02
CA ALA A 72 24.55 -8.44 4.39
C ALA A 72 23.79 -9.08 3.19
N ILE A 73 22.46 -9.12 3.25
CA ILE A 73 21.62 -9.56 2.12
C ILE A 73 21.69 -8.57 0.95
N ILE A 74 21.64 -7.26 1.23
CA ILE A 74 21.75 -6.20 0.20
C ILE A 74 23.13 -6.22 -0.46
N ASP A 75 24.20 -6.31 0.34
CA ASP A 75 25.58 -6.30 -0.16
C ASP A 75 25.86 -7.47 -1.13
N GLN A 76 25.07 -8.54 -1.08
CA GLN A 76 25.13 -9.71 -1.95
C GLN A 76 24.11 -9.68 -3.10
N GLY A 77 23.45 -8.55 -3.36
CA GLY A 77 22.44 -8.41 -4.42
C GLY A 77 21.11 -9.12 -4.13
N GLY A 78 20.89 -9.55 -2.88
CA GLY A 78 19.73 -10.35 -2.49
C GLY A 78 18.40 -9.60 -2.60
N LEU A 79 18.38 -8.26 -2.51
CA LEU A 79 17.14 -7.49 -2.67
C LEU A 79 16.62 -7.56 -4.12
N SER A 80 17.48 -7.38 -5.12
CA SER A 80 17.11 -7.59 -6.54
C SER A 80 16.57 -9.00 -6.78
N LEU A 81 17.24 -10.03 -6.26
CA LEU A 81 16.83 -11.44 -6.39
C LEU A 81 15.45 -11.69 -5.77
N LEU A 82 15.20 -11.18 -4.56
CA LEU A 82 13.92 -11.29 -3.87
C LEU A 82 12.79 -10.55 -4.60
N ILE A 83 13.07 -9.44 -5.26
CA ILE A 83 12.08 -8.71 -6.09
C ILE A 83 11.69 -9.54 -7.31
N HIS A 84 12.65 -10.10 -8.04
CA HIS A 84 12.38 -10.96 -9.18
C HIS A 84 11.66 -12.24 -8.76
N HIS A 85 12.02 -12.81 -7.60
CA HIS A 85 11.32 -13.95 -7.04
C HIS A 85 9.88 -13.60 -6.64
N LEU A 86 9.63 -12.43 -6.04
CA LEU A 86 8.26 -11.95 -5.77
C LEU A 86 7.43 -11.84 -7.06
N ALA A 87 8.01 -11.29 -8.13
CA ALA A 87 7.36 -11.18 -9.43
C ALA A 87 7.06 -12.56 -10.04
N PHE A 88 8.01 -13.50 -9.94
CA PHE A 88 7.80 -14.89 -10.31
C PHE A 88 6.62 -15.49 -9.53
N LEU A 89 6.60 -15.40 -8.20
CA LEU A 89 5.51 -15.93 -7.38
C LEU A 89 4.16 -15.31 -7.74
N ALA A 90 4.11 -13.99 -7.95
CA ALA A 90 2.89 -13.28 -8.38
C ALA A 90 2.37 -13.79 -9.73
N SER A 91 3.25 -14.19 -10.66
CA SER A 91 2.87 -14.75 -11.96
C SER A 91 2.29 -16.17 -11.87
N GLN A 92 2.66 -16.94 -10.84
CA GLN A 92 2.25 -18.34 -10.67
C GLN A 92 0.93 -18.50 -9.89
N LEU A 93 0.37 -17.42 -9.34
CA LEU A 93 -0.85 -17.48 -8.54
C LEU A 93 -2.06 -17.92 -9.38
N CYS A 94 -2.74 -18.96 -8.91
CA CYS A 94 -3.96 -19.48 -9.50
C CYS A 94 -5.11 -19.52 -8.48
N PRO A 95 -6.38 -19.54 -8.91
CA PRO A 95 -7.53 -19.63 -8.00
C PRO A 95 -7.54 -20.90 -7.14
N GLN A 96 -6.90 -21.97 -7.60
CA GLN A 96 -6.70 -23.18 -6.82
C GLN A 96 -5.64 -22.92 -5.75
N ARG A 97 -5.92 -23.31 -4.51
CA ARG A 97 -5.03 -23.02 -3.37
C ARG A 97 -3.81 -23.94 -3.40
N ASP A 98 -2.65 -23.39 -3.72
CA ASP A 98 -1.35 -24.03 -3.52
C ASP A 98 -0.72 -23.52 -2.21
N LEU A 99 -0.64 -24.42 -1.22
CA LEU A 99 -0.09 -24.13 0.10
C LEU A 99 1.40 -23.83 0.07
N LEU A 100 2.15 -24.45 -0.85
CA LEU A 100 3.59 -24.26 -0.95
C LEU A 100 3.90 -22.88 -1.53
N LEU A 101 3.17 -22.51 -2.59
CA LEU A 101 3.24 -21.19 -3.21
C LEU A 101 2.80 -20.09 -2.23
N GLU A 102 1.72 -20.32 -1.49
CA GLU A 102 1.24 -19.43 -0.44
C GLU A 102 2.29 -19.21 0.66
N GLN A 103 2.98 -20.28 1.06
CA GLN A 103 4.06 -20.24 2.04
C GLN A 103 5.23 -19.38 1.53
N GLU A 104 5.72 -19.64 0.32
CA GLU A 104 6.80 -18.89 -0.32
C GLU A 104 6.45 -17.40 -0.39
N LEU A 105 5.25 -17.07 -0.91
CA LEU A 105 4.79 -15.69 -1.04
C LEU A 105 4.78 -14.95 0.32
N ARG A 106 4.26 -15.60 1.37
CA ARG A 106 4.23 -15.01 2.72
C ARG A 106 5.63 -14.81 3.30
N MET A 107 6.57 -15.73 3.05
CA MET A 107 7.95 -15.60 3.49
C MET A 107 8.67 -14.47 2.75
N VAL A 108 8.58 -14.40 1.41
CA VAL A 108 9.22 -13.37 0.59
C VAL A 108 8.75 -11.98 1.02
N LEU A 109 7.44 -11.78 1.19
CA LEU A 109 6.90 -10.50 1.62
C LEU A 109 7.38 -10.10 3.04
N ASN A 110 7.53 -11.06 3.95
CA ASN A 110 8.07 -10.80 5.29
C ASN A 110 9.55 -10.41 5.24
N ILE A 111 10.36 -11.15 4.47
CA ILE A 111 11.79 -10.87 4.30
C ILE A 111 11.98 -9.50 3.66
N LEU A 112 11.27 -9.22 2.55
CA LEU A 112 11.30 -7.92 1.87
C LEU A 112 10.90 -6.80 2.82
N TYR A 113 9.80 -6.94 3.57
CA TYR A 113 9.39 -5.91 4.52
C TYR A 113 10.47 -5.64 5.58
N THR A 114 11.10 -6.67 6.11
CA THR A 114 12.19 -6.54 7.10
C THR A 114 13.40 -5.84 6.50
N ILE A 115 13.86 -6.25 5.31
CA ILE A 115 15.00 -5.62 4.63
C ILE A 115 14.72 -4.13 4.40
N LEU A 116 13.54 -3.80 3.82
CA LEU A 116 13.17 -2.42 3.54
C LEU A 116 13.02 -1.56 4.82
N LEU A 117 12.73 -2.17 5.97
CA LEU A 117 12.54 -1.48 7.25
C LEU A 117 13.85 -1.22 8.01
N PHE A 118 14.81 -2.15 7.95
CA PHE A 118 16.01 -2.12 8.78
C PHE A 118 17.29 -1.73 8.02
N SER A 119 17.23 -1.61 6.71
CA SER A 119 18.36 -1.19 5.88
C SER A 119 18.43 0.33 5.69
N PRO A 120 19.64 0.90 5.50
CA PRO A 120 19.80 2.32 5.25
C PRO A 120 19.14 2.73 3.93
N ARG A 121 18.46 3.88 3.97
CA ARG A 121 17.56 4.31 2.91
C ARG A 121 18.24 4.51 1.55
N GLU A 122 19.48 4.99 1.54
CA GLU A 122 20.22 5.31 0.31
C GLU A 122 20.59 4.04 -0.47
N GLU A 123 21.12 3.01 0.20
CA GLU A 123 21.47 1.72 -0.40
C GLU A 123 20.23 1.08 -1.04
N VAL A 124 19.14 1.00 -0.28
CA VAL A 124 17.86 0.43 -0.75
C VAL A 124 17.26 1.23 -1.90
N GLN A 125 17.34 2.56 -1.87
CA GLN A 125 16.76 3.41 -2.90
C GLN A 125 17.41 3.19 -4.27
N ASN A 126 18.72 2.95 -4.31
CA ASN A 126 19.44 2.70 -5.56
C ASN A 126 18.98 1.39 -6.22
N GLU A 127 18.97 0.28 -5.47
CA GLU A 127 18.50 -1.01 -5.97
C GLU A 127 17.02 -1.02 -6.35
N LEU A 128 16.17 -0.38 -5.56
CA LEU A 128 14.75 -0.26 -5.88
C LEU A 128 14.51 0.60 -7.14
N SER A 129 15.33 1.61 -7.38
CA SER A 129 15.19 2.46 -8.56
C SER A 129 15.49 1.67 -9.84
N GLN A 130 16.47 0.77 -9.81
CA GLN A 130 16.80 -0.14 -10.91
C GLN A 130 15.67 -1.15 -11.18
N ASN A 131 15.05 -1.66 -10.13
CA ASN A 131 13.99 -2.69 -10.20
C ASN A 131 12.56 -2.14 -10.09
N SER A 132 12.37 -0.82 -10.27
CA SER A 132 11.11 -0.14 -9.95
C SER A 132 9.89 -0.67 -10.72
N LEU A 133 10.07 -1.06 -11.99
CA LEU A 133 9.01 -1.66 -12.79
C LEU A 133 8.58 -3.02 -12.23
N VAL A 134 9.55 -3.91 -11.97
CA VAL A 134 9.33 -5.30 -11.54
C VAL A 134 8.60 -5.37 -10.20
N ILE A 135 9.06 -4.58 -9.21
CA ILE A 135 8.44 -4.56 -7.88
C ILE A 135 7.04 -3.93 -7.91
N GLU A 136 6.83 -2.88 -8.72
CA GLU A 136 5.53 -2.25 -8.87
C GLU A 136 4.54 -3.22 -9.54
N GLU A 137 4.90 -3.82 -10.67
CA GLU A 137 4.05 -4.80 -11.35
C GLU A 137 3.68 -5.98 -10.43
N ALA A 138 4.65 -6.49 -9.67
CA ALA A 138 4.40 -7.56 -8.69
C ALA A 138 3.43 -7.12 -7.59
N LEU A 139 3.67 -5.99 -6.92
CA LEU A 139 2.82 -5.52 -5.81
C LEU A 139 1.42 -5.12 -6.27
N LEU A 140 1.31 -4.42 -7.40
CA LEU A 140 0.03 -3.99 -7.97
C LEU A 140 -0.74 -5.20 -8.53
N GLY A 141 -0.04 -6.15 -9.15
CA GLY A 141 -0.57 -7.43 -9.59
C GLY A 141 -1.15 -8.22 -8.43
N LEU A 142 -0.44 -8.33 -7.31
CA LEU A 142 -0.93 -8.98 -6.08
C LEU A 142 -2.17 -8.29 -5.51
N ILE A 143 -2.19 -6.95 -5.48
CA ILE A 143 -3.38 -6.19 -5.03
C ILE A 143 -4.58 -6.48 -5.94
N LYS A 144 -4.38 -6.52 -7.27
CA LYS A 144 -5.42 -6.87 -8.23
C LYS A 144 -5.89 -8.32 -8.05
N GLN A 145 -4.97 -9.28 -7.98
CA GLN A 145 -5.26 -10.70 -7.77
C GLN A 145 -5.97 -10.97 -6.45
N SER A 146 -5.71 -10.18 -5.41
CA SER A 146 -6.43 -10.30 -4.13
C SER A 146 -7.94 -10.11 -4.25
N THR A 147 -8.43 -9.52 -5.34
CA THR A 147 -9.88 -9.39 -5.54
C THR A 147 -10.58 -10.71 -5.87
N ASP A 148 -9.81 -11.70 -6.33
CA ASP A 148 -10.29 -13.02 -6.78
C ASP A 148 -9.67 -14.17 -5.96
N ILE A 149 -8.40 -14.05 -5.54
CA ILE A 149 -7.62 -15.11 -4.91
C ILE A 149 -7.53 -14.91 -3.39
N VAL A 150 -8.19 -15.80 -2.64
CA VAL A 150 -8.37 -15.74 -1.17
C VAL A 150 -7.08 -15.73 -0.37
N TYR A 151 -6.06 -16.45 -0.82
CA TYR A 151 -4.85 -16.68 -0.06
C TYR A 151 -3.74 -15.64 -0.30
N VAL A 152 -3.99 -14.59 -1.10
CA VAL A 152 -3.07 -13.46 -1.26
C VAL A 152 -3.00 -12.68 0.06
N PRO A 153 -1.82 -12.56 0.71
CA PRO A 153 -1.71 -11.95 2.04
C PRO A 153 -1.69 -10.40 1.95
N ILE A 154 -2.85 -9.79 1.76
CA ILE A 154 -3.01 -8.36 1.45
C ILE A 154 -2.44 -7.44 2.53
N LYS A 155 -2.43 -7.86 3.79
CA LYS A 155 -1.76 -7.13 4.87
C LYS A 155 -0.27 -7.00 4.57
N LYS A 156 0.40 -8.11 4.24
CA LYS A 156 1.84 -8.14 3.96
C LYS A 156 2.16 -7.38 2.68
N VAL A 157 1.35 -7.55 1.63
CA VAL A 157 1.48 -6.80 0.37
C VAL A 157 1.36 -5.29 0.62
N SER A 158 0.35 -4.86 1.40
CA SER A 158 0.16 -3.45 1.75
C SER A 158 1.30 -2.89 2.61
N MET A 159 1.90 -3.71 3.47
CA MET A 159 3.06 -3.33 4.28
C MET A 159 4.30 -3.06 3.42
N VAL A 160 4.64 -4.00 2.51
CA VAL A 160 5.75 -3.85 1.56
C VAL A 160 5.51 -2.66 0.64
N PHE A 161 4.28 -2.51 0.14
CA PHE A 161 3.94 -1.40 -0.74
C PHE A 161 4.03 -0.04 -0.03
N GLU A 162 3.60 0.05 1.23
CA GLU A 162 3.69 1.29 2.01
C GLU A 162 5.14 1.75 2.20
N ILE A 163 6.04 0.83 2.51
CA ILE A 163 7.45 1.16 2.72
C ILE A 163 8.19 1.44 1.41
N TYR A 164 7.86 0.70 0.35
CA TYR A 164 8.31 0.99 -1.02
C TYR A 164 7.95 2.42 -1.43
N LEU A 165 6.67 2.79 -1.31
CA LEU A 165 6.18 4.14 -1.64
C LEU A 165 6.85 5.21 -0.77
N LYS A 166 7.15 4.91 0.50
CA LYS A 166 7.90 5.85 1.35
C LYS A 166 9.31 6.09 0.81
N ILE A 167 10.03 5.03 0.47
CA ILE A 167 11.41 5.11 0.00
C ILE A 167 11.46 5.91 -1.30
N ILE A 168 10.59 5.58 -2.28
CA ILE A 168 10.60 6.16 -3.63
C ILE A 168 9.95 7.55 -3.71
N LEU A 169 8.84 7.78 -3.01
CA LEU A 169 8.07 9.03 -3.17
C LEU A 169 8.41 10.12 -2.15
N GLU A 170 8.99 9.77 -0.99
CA GLU A 170 9.45 10.78 -0.05
C GLU A 170 10.85 11.25 -0.45
N LYS A 171 11.17 12.54 -0.33
CA LYS A 171 12.58 12.98 -0.46
C LYS A 171 13.35 12.51 0.79
N PRO A 172 14.67 12.27 0.71
CA PRO A 172 15.50 12.20 1.92
C PRO A 172 15.32 13.50 2.70
N GLU A 173 15.24 13.42 4.04
CA GLU A 173 15.19 14.61 4.87
C GLU A 173 16.44 15.44 4.58
N LYS A 174 16.27 16.64 4.01
CA LYS A 174 17.41 17.49 3.66
C LYS A 174 18.06 18.07 4.91
N SER A 175 19.39 18.15 4.82
CA SER A 175 20.30 18.88 5.69
C SER A 175 19.84 20.32 6.00
N PRO A 176 20.35 20.96 7.07
CA PRO A 176 19.84 22.23 7.62
C PRO A 176 19.89 23.46 6.69
N ASN A 177 20.40 23.35 5.46
CA ASN A 177 20.72 24.47 4.57
C ASN A 177 19.75 24.60 3.37
N GLU A 178 18.45 24.50 3.59
CA GLU A 178 17.46 25.09 2.65
C GLU A 178 16.68 26.22 3.32
N GLY A 179 17.44 27.21 3.79
CA GLY A 179 16.94 28.55 4.02
C GLY A 179 17.25 29.42 2.81
N MET A 180 16.31 29.52 1.86
CA MET A 180 16.00 30.77 1.12
C MET A 180 14.90 30.54 0.08
N ASP A 181 13.84 31.32 0.23
CA ASP A 181 12.84 31.76 -0.75
C ASP A 181 12.18 30.74 -1.70
N THR A 182 10.95 30.37 -1.36
CA THR A 182 9.92 30.08 -2.37
C THR A 182 8.64 30.86 -2.08
N LYS A 183 8.72 32.20 -2.13
CA LYS A 183 7.57 33.05 -2.45
C LYS A 183 7.71 33.46 -3.92
N THR A 184 6.61 33.34 -4.66
CA THR A 184 6.47 33.55 -6.12
C THR A 184 7.05 32.45 -7.00
N ASN A 185 6.27 31.39 -7.23
CA ASN A 185 6.29 30.70 -8.52
C ASN A 185 4.83 30.47 -8.93
N PRO A 186 4.40 30.90 -10.14
CA PRO A 186 3.06 30.60 -10.66
C PRO A 186 2.83 29.08 -10.77
N PRO A 187 1.57 28.61 -10.94
CA PRO A 187 1.28 27.18 -11.06
C PRO A 187 2.17 26.55 -12.14
N ARG A 188 2.88 25.48 -11.78
CA ARG A 188 3.91 24.87 -12.63
C ARG A 188 3.27 24.35 -13.94
N CYS A 189 3.46 25.07 -15.05
CA CYS A 189 3.05 24.62 -16.40
C CYS A 189 3.94 23.51 -17.00
N ARG A 190 4.94 22.99 -16.26
CA ARG A 190 5.77 21.84 -16.68
C ARG A 190 5.83 20.81 -15.56
N LEU A 191 5.58 19.55 -15.89
CA LEU A 191 5.66 18.43 -14.94
C LEU A 191 7.09 18.28 -14.42
N PRO A 192 7.29 18.15 -13.11
CA PRO A 192 8.63 18.00 -12.55
C PRO A 192 9.20 16.63 -12.89
N ALA A 193 10.45 16.58 -13.37
CA ALA A 193 11.18 15.32 -13.47
C ALA A 193 11.51 14.83 -12.05
N GLY A 194 10.91 13.71 -11.63
CA GLY A 194 11.15 13.13 -10.31
C GLY A 194 10.49 11.77 -10.12
N GLY A 195 10.86 11.07 -9.05
CA GLY A 195 10.35 9.72 -8.77
C GLY A 195 8.82 9.63 -8.67
N VAL A 196 8.16 10.68 -8.18
CA VAL A 196 6.69 10.75 -8.12
C VAL A 196 6.06 10.82 -9.51
N GLU A 197 6.67 11.57 -10.44
CA GLU A 197 6.20 11.68 -11.81
C GLU A 197 6.41 10.39 -12.59
N ALA A 198 7.58 9.76 -12.43
CA ALA A 198 7.89 8.47 -13.03
C ALA A 198 6.91 7.38 -12.54
N PHE A 199 6.64 7.34 -11.23
CA PHE A 199 5.64 6.45 -10.64
C PHE A 199 4.24 6.72 -11.20
N TYR A 200 3.77 7.98 -11.18
CA TYR A 200 2.43 8.32 -11.69
C TYR A 200 2.26 7.94 -13.18
N ARG A 201 3.27 8.20 -14.01
CA ARG A 201 3.28 7.83 -15.44
C ARG A 201 3.06 6.33 -15.64
N ARG A 202 3.79 5.48 -14.90
CA ARG A 202 3.61 4.01 -14.96
C ARG A 202 2.21 3.60 -14.48
N MET A 203 1.71 4.27 -13.45
CA MET A 203 0.42 3.98 -12.84
C MET A 203 -0.80 4.32 -13.73
N VAL A 204 -0.65 5.26 -14.67
CA VAL A 204 -1.73 5.74 -15.56
C VAL A 204 -1.55 5.22 -17.00
N SER A 205 -0.67 4.24 -17.22
CA SER A 205 -0.41 3.58 -18.51
C SER A 205 -1.59 2.71 -19.01
N LYS A 206 -1.41 1.92 -20.09
CA LYS A 206 -2.46 1.29 -20.95
C LYS A 206 -3.54 0.55 -20.17
N ASP A 207 -3.14 -0.17 -19.11
CA ASP A 207 -4.06 -0.97 -18.29
C ASP A 207 -4.60 -0.23 -17.06
N ASN A 208 -4.25 1.05 -16.92
CA ASN A 208 -4.54 1.93 -15.80
C ASN A 208 -4.45 1.20 -14.44
N PRO A 209 -3.26 0.68 -14.08
CA PRO A 209 -3.08 -0.06 -12.84
C PRO A 209 -3.43 0.76 -11.59
N LEU A 210 -3.47 2.10 -11.66
CA LEU A 210 -3.96 2.94 -10.56
C LEU A 210 -5.42 2.67 -10.21
N SER A 211 -6.29 2.56 -11.21
CA SER A 211 -7.72 2.30 -10.99
C SER A 211 -7.97 0.95 -10.33
N THR A 212 -7.34 -0.11 -10.83
CA THR A 212 -7.45 -1.46 -10.29
C THR A 212 -6.84 -1.57 -8.89
N THR A 213 -5.72 -0.89 -8.65
CA THR A 213 -5.09 -0.81 -7.32
C THR A 213 -5.99 -0.11 -6.31
N VAL A 214 -6.63 1.01 -6.69
CA VAL A 214 -7.58 1.71 -5.81
C VAL A 214 -8.75 0.80 -5.46
N VAL A 215 -9.32 0.09 -6.44
CA VAL A 215 -10.41 -0.86 -6.21
C VAL A 215 -9.96 -2.00 -5.29
N GLY A 216 -8.79 -2.62 -5.55
CA GLY A 216 -8.22 -3.67 -4.71
C GLY A 216 -8.06 -3.22 -3.27
N LEU A 217 -7.35 -2.10 -3.03
CA LEU A 217 -7.14 -1.53 -1.70
C LEU A 217 -8.45 -1.23 -0.96
N LEU A 218 -9.44 -0.68 -1.65
CA LEU A 218 -10.76 -0.37 -1.05
C LEU A 218 -11.56 -1.64 -0.72
N ARG A 219 -11.50 -2.67 -1.57
CA ARG A 219 -12.10 -3.97 -1.27
C ARG A 219 -11.43 -4.63 -0.06
N SER A 220 -10.11 -4.59 0.03
CA SER A 220 -9.36 -5.08 1.20
C SER A 220 -9.73 -4.31 2.47
N LEU A 221 -9.93 -2.99 2.38
CA LEU A 221 -10.37 -2.19 3.52
C LEU A 221 -11.80 -2.52 3.94
N LEU A 222 -12.69 -2.78 2.97
CA LEU A 222 -14.05 -3.22 3.27
C LEU A 222 -14.04 -4.61 3.94
N ALA A 223 -13.12 -5.51 3.56
CA ALA A 223 -12.97 -6.83 4.17
C ALA A 223 -12.62 -6.72 5.66
N CYS A 224 -11.96 -5.63 6.06
CA CYS A 224 -11.64 -5.33 7.46
C CYS A 224 -12.88 -5.03 8.30
N CYS A 225 -14.02 -4.67 7.69
CA CYS A 225 -15.27 -4.41 8.41
C CYS A 225 -16.01 -5.74 8.71
N PRO A 226 -16.40 -6.01 9.97
CA PRO A 226 -17.21 -7.18 10.31
C PRO A 226 -18.52 -7.22 9.50
N GLY A 227 -18.93 -8.42 9.08
CA GLY A 227 -20.15 -8.64 8.29
C GLY A 227 -20.08 -8.20 6.82
N ALA A 228 -18.93 -7.74 6.33
CA ALA A 228 -18.71 -7.54 4.90
C ALA A 228 -18.39 -8.90 4.23
N THR A 229 -19.23 -9.34 3.31
CA THR A 229 -18.94 -10.47 2.42
C THR A 229 -18.28 -9.94 1.16
N ILE A 230 -17.04 -10.33 0.93
CA ILE A 230 -16.24 -9.90 -0.23
C ILE A 230 -15.63 -11.14 -0.86
N THR A 231 -15.68 -11.21 -2.19
CA THR A 231 -15.01 -12.28 -2.94
C THR A 231 -13.50 -12.07 -2.89
N GLY A 232 -12.75 -13.17 -2.77
CA GLY A 232 -11.30 -13.18 -2.92
C GLY A 232 -10.48 -12.66 -1.73
N ILE A 233 -11.05 -12.06 -0.67
CA ILE A 233 -10.27 -11.54 0.46
C ILE A 233 -10.77 -12.13 1.77
N ASP A 234 -9.94 -12.96 2.42
CA ASP A 234 -10.20 -13.48 3.76
C ASP A 234 -9.06 -13.14 4.73
N ILE A 235 -9.29 -12.11 5.54
CA ILE A 235 -8.34 -11.60 6.53
C ILE A 235 -7.97 -12.66 7.58
N ARG A 236 -8.85 -13.65 7.82
CA ARG A 236 -8.59 -14.69 8.83
C ARG A 236 -7.48 -15.64 8.40
N GLN A 237 -7.41 -15.95 7.10
CA GLN A 237 -6.39 -16.85 6.56
C GLN A 237 -4.98 -16.26 6.64
N GLU A 238 -4.87 -14.94 6.55
CA GLU A 238 -3.58 -14.23 6.61
C GLU A 238 -2.90 -14.26 7.98
N TRP A 239 -3.62 -14.69 9.03
CA TRP A 239 -3.08 -14.76 10.39
C TRP A 239 -2.01 -15.84 10.54
N GLN A 240 -2.08 -16.93 9.76
CA GLN A 240 -1.17 -18.07 9.91
C GLN A 240 0.30 -17.67 9.66
N SER A 241 1.18 -18.04 10.60
CA SER A 241 2.62 -17.92 10.41
C SER A 241 3.03 -18.70 9.16
N PRO A 242 3.94 -18.16 8.32
CA PRO A 242 4.48 -18.91 7.19
C PRO A 242 5.08 -20.26 7.60
N THR A 243 5.61 -20.36 8.82
CA THR A 243 6.25 -21.59 9.34
C THR A 243 5.24 -22.65 9.78
N LEU A 244 4.03 -22.26 10.21
CA LEU A 244 3.00 -23.17 10.70
C LEU A 244 2.14 -23.78 9.59
N LEU A 245 2.26 -23.26 8.36
CA LEU A 245 1.51 -23.77 7.19
C LEU A 245 1.86 -25.23 6.86
N LEU A 246 2.99 -25.76 7.33
CA LEU A 246 3.46 -27.11 7.02
C LEU A 246 3.47 -28.06 8.24
N SER A 247 3.55 -27.55 9.47
CA SER A 247 3.80 -28.38 10.67
C SER A 247 2.55 -28.94 11.37
N GLN A 248 1.32 -28.51 11.02
CA GLN A 248 0.10 -28.95 11.70
C GLN A 248 -1.07 -29.20 10.74
N GLN A 249 -1.79 -30.29 11.01
CA GLN A 249 -2.92 -30.83 10.23
C GLN A 249 -3.94 -29.76 9.79
N MET A 250 -4.31 -29.83 8.51
CA MET A 250 -5.28 -28.97 7.81
C MET A 250 -6.67 -28.87 8.48
N ASP A 251 -7.04 -29.83 9.34
CA ASP A 251 -8.38 -29.93 9.95
C ASP A 251 -8.60 -29.02 11.17
N PHE A 252 -7.54 -28.42 11.72
CA PHE A 252 -7.67 -27.61 12.95
C PHE A 252 -8.38 -26.26 12.70
N PHE A 253 -8.34 -25.72 11.47
CA PHE A 253 -8.77 -24.34 11.17
C PHE A 253 -9.90 -24.20 10.14
N SER A 254 -10.33 -25.30 9.51
CA SER A 254 -11.54 -25.38 8.68
C SER A 254 -12.84 -25.37 9.50
N GLN A 255 -12.74 -25.42 10.84
CA GLN A 255 -13.88 -25.32 11.75
C GLN A 255 -14.27 -23.85 11.98
N SER A 256 -15.43 -23.46 11.46
CA SER A 256 -16.04 -22.12 11.55
C SER A 256 -16.30 -21.58 12.96
N ASN A 257 -16.02 -22.36 14.01
CA ASN A 257 -16.36 -22.06 15.41
C ASN A 257 -15.17 -21.64 16.28
N MET A 258 -13.95 -21.52 15.73
CA MET A 258 -12.79 -21.04 16.49
C MET A 258 -12.75 -19.51 16.55
N VAL A 259 -12.78 -18.96 17.77
CA VAL A 259 -12.51 -17.53 18.02
C VAL A 259 -11.01 -17.32 17.86
N PHE A 260 -10.60 -16.70 16.76
CA PHE A 260 -9.20 -16.37 16.52
C PHE A 260 -8.76 -15.26 17.50
N PRO A 261 -7.79 -15.50 18.39
CA PRO A 261 -7.25 -14.43 19.23
C PRO A 261 -6.70 -13.32 18.31
N ASP A 262 -7.05 -12.07 18.59
CA ASP A 262 -6.61 -10.87 17.85
C ASP A 262 -7.11 -10.66 16.39
N GLU A 263 -8.20 -11.30 15.93
CA GLU A 263 -8.80 -11.01 14.59
C GLU A 263 -9.02 -9.50 14.39
N ALA A 264 -9.53 -8.84 15.43
CA ALA A 264 -9.79 -7.41 15.44
C ALA A 264 -8.52 -6.57 15.24
N ARG A 265 -7.39 -6.96 15.87
CA ARG A 265 -6.09 -6.31 15.69
C ARG A 265 -5.60 -6.47 14.25
N HIS A 266 -5.73 -7.65 13.67
CA HIS A 266 -5.33 -7.89 12.28
C HIS A 266 -6.11 -6.98 11.31
N ARG A 267 -7.42 -6.83 11.50
CA ARG A 267 -8.27 -5.91 10.72
C ARG A 267 -7.78 -4.46 10.83
N VAL A 268 -7.46 -3.99 12.04
CA VAL A 268 -6.97 -2.62 12.26
C VAL A 268 -5.60 -2.40 11.61
N VAL A 269 -4.68 -3.35 11.74
CA VAL A 269 -3.33 -3.27 11.15
C VAL A 269 -3.42 -3.25 9.63
N THR A 270 -4.26 -4.10 9.04
CA THR A 270 -4.50 -4.12 7.58
C THR A 270 -5.06 -2.78 7.11
N GLY A 271 -6.09 -2.26 7.79
CA GLY A 271 -6.66 -0.93 7.51
C GLY A 271 -5.64 0.21 7.70
N LEU A 272 -4.70 0.09 8.64
CA LEU A 272 -3.64 1.08 8.85
C LEU A 272 -2.71 1.16 7.63
N PHE A 273 -2.24 0.03 7.10
CA PHE A 273 -1.34 0.08 5.95
C PHE A 273 -2.05 0.51 4.67
N ILE A 274 -3.27 0.04 4.43
CA ILE A 274 -4.08 0.51 3.30
C ILE A 274 -4.30 2.02 3.38
N SER A 275 -4.67 2.55 4.55
CA SER A 275 -4.87 3.99 4.73
C SER A 275 -3.58 4.80 4.57
N LYS A 276 -2.42 4.25 5.00
CA LYS A 276 -1.11 4.87 4.77
C LYS A 276 -0.73 4.91 3.30
N VAL A 277 -0.95 3.83 2.55
CA VAL A 277 -0.75 3.78 1.09
C VAL A 277 -1.59 4.86 0.41
N LEU A 278 -2.90 4.88 0.67
CA LEU A 278 -3.81 5.90 0.11
C LEU A 278 -3.37 7.32 0.49
N PHE A 279 -2.99 7.53 1.76
CA PHE A 279 -2.55 8.84 2.24
C PHE A 279 -1.26 9.32 1.58
N LEU A 280 -0.27 8.43 1.41
CA LEU A 280 0.99 8.73 0.74
C LEU A 280 0.76 9.10 -0.73
N LEU A 281 -0.01 8.30 -1.47
CA LEU A 281 -0.35 8.58 -2.87
C LEU A 281 -1.06 9.94 -3.01
N ILE A 282 -2.12 10.18 -2.22
CA ILE A 282 -2.85 11.46 -2.21
C ILE A 282 -1.92 12.63 -1.89
N LYS A 283 -1.06 12.49 -0.87
CA LYS A 283 -0.15 13.56 -0.44
C LYS A 283 0.87 13.86 -1.52
N ARG A 284 1.50 12.83 -2.10
CA ARG A 284 2.62 12.98 -3.05
C ARG A 284 2.13 13.41 -4.42
N PHE A 285 1.02 12.88 -4.92
CA PHE A 285 0.41 13.37 -6.17
C PHE A 285 -0.01 14.82 -6.03
N ARG A 286 -0.60 15.23 -4.89
CA ARG A 286 -0.97 16.65 -4.69
C ARG A 286 0.22 17.58 -4.67
N LEU A 287 1.35 17.15 -4.09
CA LEU A 287 2.59 17.92 -4.06
C LEU A 287 3.28 17.96 -5.43
N ASN A 288 3.06 16.94 -6.27
CA ASN A 288 3.60 16.85 -7.61
C ASN A 288 2.79 17.69 -8.60
N HIS A 289 1.50 17.38 -8.73
CA HIS A 289 0.55 18.12 -9.58
C HIS A 289 -0.90 17.98 -9.08
N TYR A 290 -1.65 19.09 -9.04
CA TYR A 290 -3.01 19.07 -8.51
C TYR A 290 -3.95 18.13 -9.29
N LEU A 291 -3.84 18.06 -10.62
CA LEU A 291 -4.67 17.18 -11.44
C LEU A 291 -4.36 15.69 -11.22
N GLN A 292 -3.13 15.31 -10.88
CA GLN A 292 -2.81 13.92 -10.50
C GLN A 292 -3.51 13.52 -9.19
N PHE A 293 -3.54 14.45 -8.23
CA PHE A 293 -4.34 14.26 -7.02
C PHE A 293 -5.83 14.19 -7.34
N GLN A 294 -6.34 15.08 -8.20
CA GLN A 294 -7.75 15.08 -8.56
C GLN A 294 -8.16 13.79 -9.27
N TYR A 295 -7.31 13.25 -10.14
CA TYR A 295 -7.51 11.97 -10.78
C TYR A 295 -7.60 10.82 -9.76
N LEU A 296 -6.63 10.68 -8.86
CA LEU A 296 -6.68 9.67 -7.80
C LEU A 296 -7.90 9.85 -6.87
N SER A 297 -8.21 11.09 -6.51
CA SER A 297 -9.36 11.45 -5.68
C SER A 297 -10.68 11.09 -6.36
N GLN A 298 -10.74 11.20 -7.69
CA GLN A 298 -11.87 10.80 -8.51
C GLN A 298 -12.01 9.27 -8.57
N LEU A 299 -10.93 8.53 -8.81
CA LEU A 299 -10.93 7.06 -8.78
C LEU A 299 -11.42 6.51 -7.42
N ILE A 300 -10.96 7.10 -6.31
CA ILE A 300 -11.41 6.72 -4.97
C ILE A 300 -12.91 6.99 -4.80
N ASN A 301 -13.41 8.12 -5.30
CA ASN A 301 -14.83 8.46 -5.22
C ASN A 301 -15.69 7.51 -6.06
N ASP A 302 -15.29 7.25 -7.30
CA ASP A 302 -16.04 6.38 -8.24
C ASP A 302 -16.09 4.92 -7.76
N ALA A 303 -15.06 4.45 -7.06
CA ALA A 303 -15.04 3.15 -6.39
C ALA A 303 -15.79 3.11 -5.04
N ASN A 304 -16.65 4.10 -4.74
CA ASN A 304 -17.36 4.25 -3.46
C ASN A 304 -16.44 4.31 -2.22
N GLY A 305 -15.18 4.71 -2.40
CA GLY A 305 -14.15 4.67 -1.36
C GLY A 305 -14.48 5.55 -0.16
N ILE A 306 -15.18 6.67 -0.33
CA ILE A 306 -15.61 7.52 0.80
C ILE A 306 -16.52 6.73 1.74
N LEU A 307 -17.47 5.96 1.20
CA LEU A 307 -18.39 5.15 2.01
C LEU A 307 -17.66 4.01 2.71
N VAL A 308 -16.69 3.37 2.04
CA VAL A 308 -15.84 2.35 2.66
C VAL A 308 -15.04 2.93 3.83
N LEU A 309 -14.42 4.11 3.65
CA LEU A 309 -13.70 4.80 4.71
C LEU A 309 -14.62 5.12 5.90
N LEU A 310 -15.85 5.62 5.64
CA LEU A 310 -16.82 5.91 6.68
C LEU A 310 -17.31 4.65 7.40
N LYS A 311 -17.53 3.55 6.67
CA LYS A 311 -17.92 2.25 7.26
C LYS A 311 -16.84 1.75 8.21
N PHE A 312 -15.57 1.83 7.82
CA PHE A 312 -14.44 1.48 8.69
C PHE A 312 -14.35 2.41 9.90
N LEU A 313 -14.53 3.72 9.72
CA LEU A 313 -14.50 4.70 10.82
C LEU A 313 -15.65 4.51 11.83
N ASN A 314 -16.75 3.86 11.43
CA ASN A 314 -17.89 3.60 12.29
C ASN A 314 -17.76 2.34 13.16
N LEU A 315 -16.70 1.54 12.94
CA LEU A 315 -16.45 0.32 13.71
C LEU A 315 -16.39 0.58 15.22
N ASP A 316 -16.79 -0.41 16.01
CA ASP A 316 -16.63 -0.32 17.46
C ASP A 316 -15.24 -0.80 17.89
N PHE A 317 -14.31 0.15 18.00
CA PHE A 317 -12.95 -0.12 18.49
C PHE A 317 -12.87 -0.61 19.96
N ALA A 318 -13.98 -0.70 20.71
CA ALA A 318 -13.98 -1.04 22.14
C ALA A 318 -13.95 -2.55 22.36
N GLU A 319 -14.57 -3.32 21.46
CA GLU A 319 -14.43 -4.78 21.43
C GLU A 319 -13.02 -5.20 21.00
N ILE A 320 -12.39 -4.39 20.14
CA ILE A 320 -11.03 -4.59 19.63
C ILE A 320 -9.98 -4.44 20.74
N SER A 321 -10.22 -3.57 21.73
CA SER A 321 -9.31 -3.38 22.87
C SER A 321 -9.42 -4.49 23.92
N LYS A 322 -10.53 -5.24 23.98
CA LYS A 322 -10.80 -6.24 25.04
C LYS A 322 -10.26 -7.64 24.73
N THR A 323 -9.77 -7.91 23.52
CA THR A 323 -9.58 -9.27 22.99
C THR A 323 -8.26 -9.96 23.35
N SER A 324 -7.54 -9.57 24.41
CA SER A 324 -6.35 -10.32 24.84
C SER A 324 -6.16 -10.39 26.34
N SER A 325 -5.81 -11.57 26.82
CA SER A 325 -5.49 -11.93 28.19
C SER A 325 -4.03 -11.65 28.60
N LEU A 326 -3.29 -10.75 27.95
CA LEU A 326 -1.90 -10.41 28.30
C LEU A 326 -1.78 -8.90 28.56
N LYS A 327 -1.67 -8.56 29.85
CA LYS A 327 -1.70 -7.19 30.37
C LYS A 327 -0.33 -6.50 30.34
N ASP A 328 -0.38 -5.18 30.23
CA ASP A 328 0.63 -4.16 30.60
C ASP A 328 1.56 -3.56 29.53
N ILE A 329 2.13 -4.29 28.55
CA ILE A 329 2.97 -3.67 27.49
C ILE A 329 2.23 -3.50 26.15
N HIS A 330 1.23 -4.35 25.89
CA HIS A 330 0.50 -4.36 24.62
C HIS A 330 -0.68 -3.39 24.55
N GLU A 331 -1.19 -2.90 25.68
CA GLU A 331 -2.35 -1.98 25.70
C GLU A 331 -1.99 -0.59 25.16
N THR A 332 -0.89 0.00 25.64
CA THR A 332 -0.38 1.31 25.18
C THR A 332 -0.04 1.33 23.69
N ASN A 333 0.50 0.21 23.19
CA ASN A 333 0.86 0.02 21.78
C ASN A 333 -0.37 -0.15 20.86
N ARG A 334 -1.48 -0.71 21.36
CA ARG A 334 -2.71 -0.90 20.57
C ARG A 334 -3.49 0.38 20.38
N ASP A 335 -3.65 1.16 21.43
CA ASP A 335 -4.33 2.46 21.33
C ASP A 335 -3.57 3.36 20.36
N PHE A 336 -2.23 3.33 20.39
CA PHE A 336 -1.42 4.04 19.40
C PHE A 336 -1.69 3.57 17.96
N VAL A 337 -1.79 2.27 17.70
CA VAL A 337 -2.07 1.73 16.36
C VAL A 337 -3.46 2.11 15.87
N ILE A 338 -4.47 2.00 16.73
CA ILE A 338 -5.86 2.40 16.44
C ILE A 338 -5.92 3.90 16.15
N GLU A 339 -5.36 4.73 17.03
CA GLU A 339 -5.28 6.17 16.83
C GLU A 339 -4.58 6.52 15.53
N LYS A 340 -3.47 5.86 15.22
CA LYS A 340 -2.73 6.12 13.97
C LYS A 340 -3.54 5.75 12.74
N CYS A 341 -4.26 4.64 12.80
CA CYS A 341 -5.16 4.18 11.74
C CYS A 341 -6.27 5.20 11.51
N LEU A 342 -6.98 5.56 12.57
CA LEU A 342 -8.05 6.56 12.54
C LEU A 342 -7.55 7.93 12.06
N GLU A 343 -6.43 8.42 12.58
CA GLU A 343 -5.81 9.68 12.18
C GLU A 343 -5.56 9.71 10.67
N THR A 344 -4.99 8.64 10.14
CA THR A 344 -4.62 8.55 8.72
C THR A 344 -5.87 8.44 7.84
N MET A 345 -6.83 7.60 8.23
CA MET A 345 -8.11 7.41 7.55
C MET A 345 -8.94 8.70 7.48
N LEU A 346 -9.03 9.43 8.60
CA LEU A 346 -9.71 10.73 8.67
C LEU A 346 -9.03 11.78 7.79
N LYS A 347 -7.69 11.79 7.72
CA LYS A 347 -6.94 12.68 6.83
C LYS A 347 -7.17 12.36 5.36
N VAL A 348 -7.25 11.07 4.98
CA VAL A 348 -7.62 10.64 3.62
C VAL A 348 -9.02 11.14 3.31
N CYS A 349 -10.00 10.85 4.17
CA CYS A 349 -11.39 11.26 4.01
C CYS A 349 -11.54 12.78 3.89
N TYR A 350 -10.82 13.56 4.69
CA TYR A 350 -10.83 15.02 4.57
C TYR A 350 -10.27 15.50 3.23
N LYS A 351 -9.13 14.95 2.79
CA LYS A 351 -8.46 15.41 1.57
C LYS A 351 -9.29 15.16 0.31
N ILE A 352 -9.97 14.01 0.20
CA ILE A 352 -10.78 13.66 -0.98
C ILE A 352 -12.12 14.42 -1.05
N ASN A 353 -12.65 14.89 0.09
CA ASN A 353 -13.90 15.63 0.17
C ASN A 353 -13.72 17.15 0.16
N LYS A 354 -12.60 17.68 0.68
CA LYS A 354 -12.38 19.13 0.76
C LYS A 354 -12.43 19.77 -0.63
N GLY A 355 -13.32 20.75 -0.81
CA GLY A 355 -13.47 21.48 -2.07
C GLY A 355 -14.39 20.80 -3.09
N HIS A 356 -15.08 19.72 -2.71
CA HIS A 356 -16.00 18.99 -3.58
C HIS A 356 -17.41 18.97 -2.97
N PRO A 357 -18.25 20.00 -3.23
CA PRO A 357 -19.64 20.08 -2.76
C PRO A 357 -20.45 18.81 -2.95
N ASP A 358 -20.39 18.22 -4.15
CA ASP A 358 -21.20 17.07 -4.54
C ASP A 358 -20.84 15.84 -3.69
N ARG A 359 -19.53 15.62 -3.47
CA ARG A 359 -19.02 14.52 -2.62
C ARG A 359 -19.40 14.73 -1.16
N ILE A 360 -19.32 15.96 -0.66
CA ILE A 360 -19.70 16.27 0.73
C ILE A 360 -21.20 16.01 0.95
N GLN A 361 -22.05 16.49 0.06
CA GLN A 361 -23.49 16.30 0.19
C GLN A 361 -23.88 14.82 0.05
N ALA A 362 -23.46 14.17 -1.04
CA ALA A 362 -23.84 12.79 -1.35
C ALA A 362 -23.22 11.77 -0.38
N ASN A 363 -21.95 11.92 -0.01
CA ASN A 363 -21.25 10.87 0.75
C ASN A 363 -21.12 11.18 2.24
N LEU A 364 -20.98 12.44 2.66
CA LEU A 364 -20.81 12.78 4.07
C LEU A 364 -22.14 13.11 4.76
N VAL A 365 -22.94 13.99 4.16
CA VAL A 365 -24.18 14.49 4.76
C VAL A 365 -25.29 13.45 4.70
N GLN A 366 -25.55 12.85 3.53
CA GLN A 366 -26.58 11.82 3.40
C GLN A 366 -26.26 10.57 4.23
N PHE A 367 -24.98 10.18 4.31
CA PHE A 367 -24.54 9.07 5.17
C PHE A 367 -24.53 9.42 6.68
N LYS A 368 -24.94 10.64 7.05
CA LYS A 368 -24.95 11.13 8.44
C LYS A 368 -23.59 10.96 9.15
N SER A 369 -22.49 11.16 8.41
CA SER A 369 -21.12 10.97 8.93
C SER A 369 -20.80 11.82 10.17
N SER A 370 -21.54 12.93 10.37
CA SER A 370 -21.49 13.71 11.61
C SER A 370 -21.72 12.88 12.89
N LEU A 371 -22.50 11.80 12.84
CA LEU A 371 -22.67 10.90 13.98
C LEU A 371 -21.41 10.10 14.27
N ILE A 372 -20.73 9.62 13.22
CA ILE A 372 -19.48 8.87 13.30
C ILE A 372 -18.39 9.74 13.93
N PHE A 373 -18.20 10.97 13.43
CA PHE A 373 -17.15 11.84 13.97
C PHE A 373 -17.42 12.27 15.41
N LYS A 374 -18.70 12.48 15.80
CA LYS A 374 -19.07 12.70 17.21
C LYS A 374 -18.71 11.52 18.10
N LYS A 375 -19.05 10.30 17.67
CA LYS A 375 -18.69 9.06 18.37
C LYS A 375 -17.18 8.93 18.55
N LEU A 376 -16.40 9.19 17.49
CA LEU A 376 -14.94 9.13 17.55
C LEU A 376 -14.33 10.18 18.49
N MET A 377 -14.78 11.43 18.44
CA MET A 377 -14.28 12.50 19.32
C MET A 377 -14.63 12.25 20.80
N GLY A 378 -15.81 11.69 21.08
CA GLY A 378 -16.19 11.31 22.44
C GLY A 378 -15.40 10.12 22.99
N LYS A 379 -14.90 9.24 22.11
CA LYS A 379 -14.18 8.01 22.48
C LYS A 379 -12.66 8.22 22.57
N PHE A 380 -12.08 8.92 21.60
CA PHE A 380 -10.65 9.18 21.51
C PHE A 380 -10.40 10.66 21.80
N ILE A 381 -10.14 10.98 23.06
CA ILE A 381 -9.92 12.35 23.54
C ILE A 381 -8.46 12.75 23.26
N THR A 382 -8.07 12.73 21.99
CA THR A 382 -6.74 13.14 21.54
C THR A 382 -6.81 14.13 20.38
N PRO A 383 -5.94 15.17 20.35
CA PRO A 383 -5.93 16.16 19.27
C PRO A 383 -5.70 15.54 17.88
N LYS A 384 -5.02 14.39 17.82
CA LYS A 384 -4.75 13.64 16.58
C LYS A 384 -6.03 13.19 15.88
N ILE A 385 -7.07 12.85 16.64
CA ILE A 385 -8.38 12.41 16.12
C ILE A 385 -9.35 13.59 16.06
N GLU A 386 -9.38 14.41 17.11
CA GLU A 386 -10.29 15.54 17.22
C GLU A 386 -10.11 16.53 16.06
N MET A 387 -8.86 16.91 15.73
CA MET A 387 -8.61 17.92 14.72
C MET A 387 -9.04 17.51 13.30
N PRO A 388 -8.74 16.30 12.80
CA PRO A 388 -9.33 15.81 11.55
C PRO A 388 -10.86 15.71 11.58
N CYS A 389 -11.46 15.27 12.68
CA CYS A 389 -12.92 15.21 12.84
C CYS A 389 -13.56 16.60 12.73
N LEU A 390 -13.02 17.62 13.44
CA LEU A 390 -13.52 18.99 13.35
C LEU A 390 -13.38 19.57 11.94
N LYS A 391 -12.31 19.24 11.21
CA LYS A 391 -12.13 19.64 9.80
C LYS A 391 -13.20 19.02 8.89
N LEU A 392 -13.52 17.74 9.09
CA LEU A 392 -14.58 17.04 8.37
C LEU A 392 -15.97 17.55 8.75
N MET A 393 -16.19 17.92 10.00
CA MET A 393 -17.43 18.57 10.45
C MET A 393 -17.59 19.94 9.79
N ARG A 394 -16.54 20.76 9.78
CA ARG A 394 -16.55 22.12 9.21
C ARG A 394 -17.03 22.14 7.77
N ILE A 395 -16.51 21.26 6.92
CA ILE A 395 -16.91 21.22 5.49
C ILE A 395 -18.36 20.78 5.28
N GLN A 396 -18.98 20.11 6.27
CA GLN A 396 -20.39 19.70 6.22
C GLN A 396 -21.35 20.77 6.75
N VAL A 397 -20.93 21.64 7.69
CA VAL A 397 -21.82 22.59 8.40
C VAL A 397 -22.70 23.39 7.44
N LYS A 398 -22.16 23.84 6.30
CA LYS A 398 -22.93 24.62 5.32
C LYS A 398 -24.09 23.84 4.68
N TYR A 399 -23.96 22.52 4.55
CA TYR A 399 -24.96 21.64 3.94
C TYR A 399 -25.92 20.99 4.96
N LEU A 400 -25.65 21.15 6.26
CA LEU A 400 -26.51 20.61 7.32
C LEU A 400 -27.72 21.51 7.58
N THR A 401 -28.84 20.88 7.94
CA THR A 401 -30.13 21.57 8.13
C THR A 401 -30.11 22.54 9.33
N LYS A 402 -31.01 23.55 9.31
CA LYS A 402 -31.20 24.47 10.44
C LYS A 402 -31.50 23.71 11.74
N LYS A 403 -32.34 22.67 11.67
CA LYS A 403 -32.68 21.77 12.80
C LYS A 403 -31.46 21.04 13.37
N TRP A 404 -30.53 20.61 12.50
CA TRP A 404 -29.29 19.99 12.99
C TRP A 404 -28.43 21.01 13.75
N LYS A 405 -28.32 22.23 13.22
CA LYS A 405 -27.52 23.32 13.82
C LYS A 405 -28.07 23.78 15.17
N SER A 406 -29.39 23.74 15.36
CA SER A 406 -30.03 24.17 16.61
C SER A 406 -29.86 23.18 17.78
N TYR A 407 -29.44 21.93 17.53
CA TYR A 407 -29.29 20.96 18.60
C TYR A 407 -28.08 21.31 19.49
N PRO A 408 -28.20 21.37 20.83
CA PRO A 408 -27.15 21.89 21.71
C PRO A 408 -25.79 21.21 21.55
N SER A 409 -25.75 19.87 21.40
CA SER A 409 -24.49 19.16 21.22
C SER A 409 -23.83 19.43 19.86
N ASN A 410 -24.61 19.76 18.83
CA ASN A 410 -24.08 20.15 17.52
C ASN A 410 -23.60 21.60 17.52
N MET A 411 -24.31 22.49 18.24
CA MET A 411 -23.87 23.88 18.41
C MET A 411 -22.52 23.95 19.14
N LYS A 412 -22.31 23.11 20.16
CA LYS A 412 -21.00 22.98 20.82
C LYS A 412 -19.87 22.66 19.84
N ILE A 413 -20.11 21.73 18.90
CA ILE A 413 -19.13 21.37 17.87
C ILE A 413 -18.87 22.55 16.92
N ILE A 414 -19.92 23.29 16.55
CA ILE A 414 -19.76 24.51 15.74
C ILE A 414 -18.90 25.54 16.49
N SER A 415 -19.13 25.75 17.79
CA SER A 415 -18.30 26.61 18.63
C SER A 415 -16.85 26.12 18.72
N GLU A 416 -16.62 24.81 18.90
CA GLU A 416 -15.29 24.20 18.94
C GLU A 416 -14.54 24.37 17.60
N ILE A 417 -15.25 24.28 16.47
CA ILE A 417 -14.68 24.57 15.14
C ILE A 417 -14.11 25.99 15.11
N TYR A 418 -14.85 26.99 15.61
CA TYR A 418 -14.38 28.38 15.62
C TYR A 418 -13.22 28.63 16.59
N GLN A 419 -13.20 27.92 17.72
CA GLN A 419 -12.13 28.05 18.71
C GLN A 419 -10.82 27.38 18.24
N LYS A 420 -10.90 26.20 17.62
CA LYS A 420 -9.73 25.35 17.33
C LYS A 420 -9.22 25.44 15.89
N LEU A 421 -10.06 25.80 14.92
CA LEU A 421 -9.67 25.88 13.51
C LEU A 421 -9.56 27.33 13.05
N LYS A 422 -8.46 27.65 12.35
CA LYS A 422 -8.29 28.95 11.70
C LYS A 422 -9.45 29.21 10.72
N PRO A 423 -10.05 30.42 10.72
CA PRO A 423 -11.06 30.81 9.74
C PRO A 423 -10.52 30.61 8.32
N SER A 424 -11.29 29.95 7.45
CA SER A 424 -10.94 29.81 6.03
C SER A 424 -11.74 30.82 5.21
N LYS A 425 -11.09 31.48 4.25
CA LYS A 425 -11.75 32.40 3.31
C LYS A 425 -12.82 31.72 2.45
N GLU A 426 -12.70 30.41 2.21
CA GLU A 426 -13.64 29.60 1.41
C GLU A 426 -14.95 29.24 2.16
N ASP A 427 -15.00 29.40 3.50
CA ASP A 427 -16.04 28.79 4.35
C ASP A 427 -17.22 29.73 4.67
N TRP A 428 -17.14 31.03 4.36
CA TRP A 428 -18.16 32.00 4.74
C TRP A 428 -18.97 32.47 3.53
N LEU A 429 -20.25 32.12 3.51
CA LEU A 429 -21.28 32.75 2.67
C LEU A 429 -20.92 32.89 1.18
N SER A 430 -20.22 31.93 0.58
CA SER A 430 -20.47 31.68 -0.83
C SER A 430 -21.86 31.04 -0.91
N GLU A 431 -22.88 31.91 -0.98
CA GLU A 431 -24.06 31.60 -1.78
C GLU A 431 -23.53 30.95 -3.05
N THR A 432 -24.04 29.77 -3.36
CA THR A 432 -23.73 28.96 -4.54
C THR A 432 -23.20 29.83 -5.66
N GLY A 433 -21.87 29.89 -5.79
CA GLY A 433 -21.24 30.69 -6.81
C GLY A 433 -21.55 30.04 -8.14
N GLU A 434 -22.61 30.51 -8.79
CA GLU A 434 -22.75 30.44 -10.23
C GLU A 434 -21.41 30.96 -10.80
N GLY A 435 -20.57 30.03 -11.29
CA GLY A 435 -19.20 30.32 -11.72
C GLY A 435 -18.10 29.42 -11.15
N GLY A 436 -18.41 28.50 -10.22
CA GLY A 436 -17.48 27.45 -9.81
C GLY A 436 -17.28 26.37 -10.89
N VAL A 437 -16.06 25.85 -11.04
CA VAL A 437 -15.77 24.71 -11.94
C VAL A 437 -16.62 23.50 -11.53
N THR A 438 -17.40 22.96 -12.47
CA THR A 438 -18.29 21.82 -12.21
C THR A 438 -17.51 20.52 -12.06
N ALA A 439 -18.10 19.50 -11.44
CA ALA A 439 -17.48 18.18 -11.32
C ALA A 439 -17.10 17.59 -12.70
N ASP A 440 -17.94 17.77 -13.71
CA ASP A 440 -17.71 17.28 -15.06
C ASP A 440 -16.58 18.04 -15.76
N GLN A 441 -16.48 19.36 -15.55
CA GLN A 441 -15.33 20.14 -16.02
C GLN A 441 -14.02 19.66 -15.38
N VAL A 442 -14.02 19.30 -14.09
CA VAL A 442 -12.85 18.71 -13.44
C VAL A 442 -12.50 17.34 -14.02
N ARG A 443 -13.50 16.50 -14.33
CA ARG A 443 -13.26 15.22 -15.00
C ARG A 443 -12.64 15.42 -16.38
N GLN A 444 -13.18 16.35 -17.18
CA GLN A 444 -12.65 16.66 -18.51
C GLN A 444 -11.21 17.17 -18.43
N MET A 445 -10.92 18.12 -17.53
CA MET A 445 -9.54 18.61 -17.34
C MET A 445 -8.56 17.51 -16.94
N ASN A 446 -8.98 16.56 -16.09
CA ASN A 446 -8.13 15.40 -15.73
C ASN A 446 -7.93 14.45 -16.92
N TYR A 447 -8.97 14.22 -17.72
CA TYR A 447 -8.89 13.40 -18.93
C TYR A 447 -7.90 14.03 -19.91
N ASP A 448 -8.10 15.30 -20.26
CA ASP A 448 -7.22 16.02 -21.19
C ASP A 448 -5.78 16.04 -20.68
N PHE A 449 -5.58 16.36 -19.39
CA PHE A 449 -4.27 16.33 -18.77
C PHE A 449 -3.60 14.96 -18.89
N ASN A 450 -4.29 13.87 -18.58
CA ASN A 450 -3.69 12.54 -18.67
C ASN A 450 -3.48 12.11 -20.13
N TYR A 451 -4.40 12.46 -21.02
CA TYR A 451 -4.31 12.15 -22.44
C TYR A 451 -3.07 12.80 -23.05
N TYR A 452 -2.90 14.12 -22.93
CA TYR A 452 -1.79 14.83 -23.56
C TYR A 452 -0.43 14.53 -22.92
N ASN A 453 -0.38 14.21 -21.61
CA ASN A 453 0.90 14.00 -20.93
C ASN A 453 1.34 12.52 -20.84
N TYR A 454 0.39 11.58 -20.92
CA TYR A 454 0.66 10.15 -20.70
C TYR A 454 0.15 9.26 -21.83
N TRP A 455 -1.11 9.38 -22.25
CA TRP A 455 -1.70 8.43 -23.21
C TRP A 455 -1.31 8.69 -24.67
N GLN A 456 -1.16 9.95 -25.08
CA GLN A 456 -0.82 10.31 -26.47
C GLN A 456 0.51 9.70 -26.92
N ALA A 457 1.51 9.63 -26.03
CA ALA A 457 2.79 8.99 -26.34
C ALA A 457 2.67 7.46 -26.49
N MET A 458 1.65 6.86 -25.87
CA MET A 458 1.38 5.42 -25.94
C MET A 458 0.59 5.04 -27.19
N GLU A 459 -0.34 5.89 -27.61
CA GLU A 459 -1.10 5.69 -28.85
C GLU A 459 -0.23 5.92 -30.09
N ASN A 460 0.76 6.82 -30.00
CA ASN A 460 1.72 7.09 -31.07
C ASN A 460 2.98 6.20 -31.01
N THR A 461 2.94 5.07 -30.28
CA THR A 461 3.99 4.04 -30.43
C THR A 461 4.06 3.67 -31.91
N PRO A 462 5.25 3.65 -32.56
CA PRO A 462 5.35 3.30 -33.97
C PRO A 462 4.62 1.97 -34.23
N PRO A 463 3.98 1.81 -35.42
CA PRO A 463 3.31 0.54 -35.76
C PRO A 463 4.26 -0.61 -35.43
N GLU A 464 3.70 -1.68 -34.84
CA GLU A 464 4.42 -2.90 -34.48
C GLU A 464 5.54 -3.15 -35.50
N SER A 465 6.78 -3.36 -35.02
CA SER A 465 7.87 -3.78 -35.89
C SER A 465 7.31 -4.86 -36.82
N PRO A 466 7.44 -4.70 -38.15
CA PRO A 466 6.76 -5.57 -39.11
C PRO A 466 6.99 -7.01 -38.69
N GLN A 467 5.91 -7.79 -38.57
CA GLN A 467 6.04 -9.19 -38.20
C GLN A 467 7.00 -9.84 -39.18
N ILE A 468 8.15 -10.19 -38.64
CA ILE A 468 9.23 -10.83 -39.37
C ILE A 468 8.69 -12.23 -39.72
N PRO A 469 8.54 -12.61 -41.00
CA PRO A 469 8.16 -13.98 -41.37
C PRO A 469 9.06 -14.99 -40.66
N GLN A 470 8.56 -16.17 -40.29
CA GLN A 470 9.36 -17.19 -39.58
C GLN A 470 10.67 -17.51 -40.33
N ASP A 471 10.59 -17.45 -41.65
CA ASP A 471 11.64 -17.76 -42.61
C ASP A 471 12.63 -16.59 -42.81
N PHE A 472 12.36 -15.41 -42.25
CA PHE A 472 13.19 -14.22 -42.46
C PHE A 472 14.59 -14.38 -41.86
N GLN A 473 14.72 -15.10 -40.75
CA GLN A 473 16.05 -15.33 -40.16
C GLN A 473 16.90 -16.17 -41.13
N GLU A 474 16.32 -17.19 -41.76
CA GLU A 474 16.98 -17.99 -42.80
C GLU A 474 17.25 -17.17 -44.07
N MET A 475 16.29 -16.37 -44.54
CA MET A 475 16.47 -15.49 -45.70
C MET A 475 17.53 -14.41 -45.46
N TYR A 476 17.61 -13.89 -44.24
CA TYR A 476 18.58 -12.88 -43.84
C TYR A 476 19.99 -13.49 -43.71
N GLU A 477 20.10 -14.70 -43.15
CA GLU A 477 21.35 -15.46 -43.10
C GLU A 477 21.84 -15.84 -44.52
N GLN A 478 20.96 -16.30 -45.42
CA GLN A 478 21.29 -16.52 -46.83
C GLN A 478 21.74 -15.24 -47.52
N TRP A 479 21.02 -14.13 -47.32
CA TRP A 479 21.40 -12.85 -47.90
C TRP A 479 22.77 -12.38 -47.38
N LEU A 480 23.05 -12.57 -46.08
CA LEU A 480 24.35 -12.28 -45.49
C LEU A 480 25.45 -13.18 -46.10
N GLU A 481 25.21 -14.48 -46.28
CA GLU A 481 26.16 -15.39 -46.94
C GLU A 481 26.46 -14.97 -48.38
N GLU A 482 25.44 -14.60 -49.15
CA GLU A 482 25.59 -14.21 -50.55
C GLU A 482 26.24 -12.82 -50.71
N ASN A 483 25.87 -11.85 -49.88
CA ASN A 483 26.16 -10.43 -50.13
C ASN A 483 27.18 -9.81 -49.16
N VAL A 484 27.39 -10.42 -47.99
CA VAL A 484 28.30 -9.90 -46.95
C VAL A 484 29.50 -10.83 -46.74
N TRP A 485 29.27 -12.14 -46.65
CA TRP A 485 30.31 -13.12 -46.37
C TRP A 485 30.88 -13.80 -47.61
N GLY A 486 30.24 -13.62 -48.76
CA GLY A 486 30.62 -14.01 -50.13
C GLY A 486 31.60 -15.16 -50.25
N TYR A 487 31.18 -16.29 -50.83
CA TYR A 487 31.95 -17.51 -51.16
C TYR A 487 33.43 -17.31 -51.56
N SER A 488 34.29 -16.96 -50.61
CA SER A 488 35.74 -16.80 -50.81
C SER A 488 36.55 -17.31 -49.61
N TYR A 489 35.94 -18.04 -48.69
CA TYR A 489 36.66 -18.73 -47.60
C TYR A 489 36.62 -20.26 -47.74
N MET A 490 36.78 -20.77 -48.96
CA MET A 490 37.29 -22.12 -49.18
C MET A 490 38.34 -22.10 -50.29
N CYS A 491 39.58 -21.83 -49.88
CA CYS A 491 40.82 -22.38 -50.44
C CYS A 491 41.83 -22.48 -49.28
#